data_AF-A0AA88WYX5-F1
#
_entry.id   AF-A0AA88WYX5-F1
#
_cell.length_a   1.000
_cell.length_b   1.000
_cell.length_c   1.000
_cell.angle_alpha   90.00
_cell.angle_beta   90.00
_cell.angle_gamma   90.00
#
_symmetry.space_group_name_H-M   'P 1'
#
loop_
_entity.id
_entity.type
_entity.pdbx_description
1 polymer ?
#
loop_
_entity_poly.entity_id
_entity_poly.type
_entity_poly.pdbx_seq_one_letter_code
_entity_poly.pdbx_strand_id
1 'polypeptide(L)' 'MDCEMPLMNGYDATRLIRMEEKHYGVHIPIIALTAHAISKTLDAGMDFHLTKPLQENKLVEAIRAIERR' A
#
# COMPACT_ATOMS: atom_id res chain seq x y z
N MET A 1 2.31 -3.61 1.62
CA MET A 1 1.96 -3.20 3.00
C MET A 1 0.79 -4.03 3.48
N ASP A 2 0.97 -4.87 4.50
CA ASP A 2 -0.17 -5.53 5.15
C ASP A 2 -0.91 -4.50 6.01
N CYS A 3 -2.23 -4.39 5.84
CA CYS A 3 -3.05 -3.46 6.62
C CYS A 3 -3.24 -3.94 8.07
N GLU A 4 -3.24 -5.26 8.30
CA GLU A 4 -3.51 -5.88 9.60
C GLU A 4 -2.21 -6.38 10.23
N MET A 5 -1.45 -5.46 10.82
CA MET A 5 -0.17 -5.75 11.49
C MET A 5 -0.29 -5.55 13.01
N PRO A 6 0.44 -6.31 13.83
CA PRO A 6 0.50 -6.09 15.28
C PRO A 6 1.23 -4.78 15.61
N LEU A 7 0.89 -4.18 16.76
CA LEU A 7 1.45 -2.93 17.31
C LEU A 7 1.13 -1.66 16.52
N MET A 8 1.39 -1.64 15.22
CA MET A 8 1.10 -0.54 14.30
C MET A 8 0.49 -1.11 13.02
N ASN A 9 -0.70 -0.62 12.65
CA ASN A 9 -1.37 -1.08 11.44
C ASN A 9 -0.74 -0.48 10.17
N GLY A 10 -1.01 -1.08 9.01
CA GLY A 10 -0.42 -0.65 7.74
C GLY A 10 -0.88 0.73 7.28
N TYR A 11 -2.05 1.20 7.72
CA TYR A 11 -2.55 2.54 7.39
C TYR A 11 -1.70 3.63 8.07
N ASP A 12 -1.44 3.48 9.37
CA ASP A 12 -0.61 4.40 10.13
C ASP A 12 0.85 4.36 9.68
N ALA A 13 1.37 3.16 9.39
CA ALA A 13 2.68 3.00 8.79
C ALA A 13 2.79 3.73 7.43
N THR A 14 1.76 3.63 6.59
CA THR A 14 1.73 4.34 5.30
C THR A 14 1.71 5.84 5.49
N ARG A 15 0.92 6.37 6.43
CA ARG A 15 0.90 7.81 6.73
C ARG A 15 2.27 8.32 7.18
N LEU A 16 2.98 7.55 8.01
CA LEU A 16 4.34 7.89 8.43
C LEU A 16 5.30 7.91 7.23
N ILE A 17 5.23 6.92 6.34
CA ILE A 17 6.02 6.90 5.11
C ILE A 17 5.72 8.13 4.24
N ARG A 18 4.45 8.50 4.05
CA ARG A 18 4.07 9.70 3.27
C ARG A 18 4.58 11.01 3.87
N MET A 19 4.67 11.09 5.20
CA MET A 19 5.26 12.26 5.86
C MET A 19 6.76 12.36 5.59
N GLU A 20 7.50 11.25 5.66
CA GLU A 20 8.93 11.20 5.33
C GLU A 20 9.18 11.48 3.84
N GLU A 21 8.37 10.91 2.95
CA GLU A 21 8.42 11.17 1.51
C GLU A 21 8.32 12.65 1.17
N LYS A 22 7.44 13.38 1.85
CA LYS A 22 7.33 14.83 1.70
C LYS A 22 8.61 15.56 2.13
N HIS A 23 9.32 15.05 3.12
CA HIS A 23 10.61 15.60 3.56
C HIS A 23 11.70 15.40 2.51
N TYR A 24 11.76 14.23 1.89
CA TYR A 24 12.78 13.88 0.88
C TYR A 24 12.39 14.26 -0.56
N GLY A 25 11.14 14.64 -0.81
CA GLY A 25 10.64 14.95 -2.15
C GLY A 25 10.57 13.72 -3.06
N VAL A 26 10.35 12.53 -2.49
CA VAL A 26 10.25 11.26 -3.22
C VAL A 26 8.86 10.66 -3.06
N HIS A 27 8.49 9.73 -3.92
CA HIS A 27 7.26 8.95 -3.78
C HIS A 27 7.54 7.48 -4.07
N ILE A 28 7.39 6.62 -3.06
CA ILE A 28 7.62 5.18 -3.15
C ILE A 28 6.25 4.51 -3.34
N PRO A 29 6.07 3.67 -4.38
CA PRO A 29 4.83 2.93 -4.58
C PRO A 29 4.53 1.98 -3.42
N ILE A 30 3.32 2.09 -2.84
CA ILE A 30 2.85 1.21 -1.76
C ILE A 30 1.63 0.42 -2.25
N ILE A 31 1.79 -0.91 -2.32
CA ILE A 31 0.70 -1.85 -2.59
C ILE A 31 0.10 -2.31 -1.26
N ALA A 32 -1.17 -1.99 -1.01
CA ALA A 32 -1.92 -2.48 0.14
C ALA A 32 -2.25 -3.97 0.00
N LEU A 33 -2.20 -4.71 1.10
CA LEU A 33 -2.76 -6.05 1.24
C LEU A 33 -3.75 -6.03 2.41
N THR A 34 -5.04 -6.18 2.13
CA THR A 34 -6.11 -6.00 3.12
C THR A 34 -7.15 -7.12 3.06
N ALA A 35 -7.77 -7.44 4.20
CA ALA A 35 -8.97 -8.29 4.25
C ALA A 35 -10.28 -7.47 4.19
N HIS A 36 -10.17 -6.14 4.17
CA HIS A 36 -11.27 -5.20 4.39
C HIS A 36 -11.47 -4.24 3.19
N ALA A 37 -12.29 -3.21 3.39
CA ALA A 37 -12.65 -2.22 2.38
C ALA A 37 -11.45 -1.42 1.86
N ILE A 38 -11.42 -1.23 0.53
CA ILE A 38 -10.40 -0.49 -0.22
C ILE A 38 -10.40 1.02 0.09
N SER A 39 -11.53 1.59 0.53
CA SER A 39 -11.60 3.03 0.84
C SER A 39 -10.55 3.46 1.86
N LYS A 40 -10.34 2.66 2.91
CA LYS A 40 -9.35 2.96 3.96
C LYS A 40 -7.91 2.97 3.44
N THR A 41 -7.60 2.20 2.40
CA THR A 41 -6.24 2.15 1.82
C THR A 41 -5.95 3.42 1.02
N LEU A 42 -6.96 3.95 0.32
CA LEU A 42 -6.86 5.21 -0.41
C LEU A 42 -6.68 6.40 0.54
N ASP A 43 -7.47 6.45 1.63
CA ASP A 43 -7.38 7.51 2.63
C ASP A 43 -6.02 7.53 3.37
N ALA A 44 -5.35 6.39 3.46
CA ALA A 44 -4.00 6.29 4.01
C ALA A 44 -2.90 6.72 3.02
N GLY A 45 -3.25 6.90 1.74
CA GLY A 45 -2.32 7.28 0.68
C GLY A 45 -1.61 6.10 0.02
N MET A 46 -2.20 4.89 0.01
CA MET A 46 -1.64 3.74 -0.73
C MET A 46 -1.98 3.82 -2.22
N ASP A 47 -1.08 3.37 -3.09
CA ASP A 47 -1.20 3.53 -4.56
C ASP A 47 -1.99 2.40 -5.21
N PHE A 48 -1.83 1.18 -4.70
CA PHE A 48 -2.47 -0.02 -5.20
C PHE A 48 -3.07 -0.81 -4.04
N HIS A 49 -4.00 -1.69 -4.33
CA HIS A 49 -4.59 -2.57 -3.32
C HIS A 49 -4.76 -3.98 -3.86
N LEU A 50 -4.57 -4.94 -2.96
CA LEU A 50 -4.80 -6.36 -3.15
C LEU A 50 -5.61 -6.87 -1.96
N THR A 51 -6.53 -7.78 -2.23
CA THR A 51 -7.34 -8.40 -1.18
C THR A 51 -6.72 -9.73 -0.73
N LYS A 52 -6.93 -10.08 0.54
CA LYS A 52 -6.62 -11.41 1.08
C LYS A 52 -7.73 -12.39 0.66
N PRO A 53 -7.42 -13.66 0.32
CA PRO A 53 -6.08 -14.25 0.23
C PRO A 53 -5.29 -13.72 -0.97
N LEU A 54 -3.97 -13.53 -0.79
CA LEU A 54 -3.09 -12.98 -1.83
C LEU A 54 -3.03 -13.93 -3.04
N GLN A 55 -3.30 -13.38 -4.22
CA GLN A 55 -3.16 -14.11 -5.49
C GLN A 55 -1.91 -13.66 -6.22
N GLU A 56 -1.05 -14.60 -6.60
CA GLU A 56 0.25 -14.33 -7.24
C GLU A 56 0.10 -13.54 -8.54
N ASN A 57 -0.86 -13.93 -9.39
CA ASN A 57 -1.13 -13.22 -10.64
C ASN A 57 -1.50 -11.74 -10.41
N LYS A 58 -2.27 -11.44 -9.36
CA LYS A 58 -2.65 -10.07 -9.00
C LYS A 58 -1.47 -9.26 -8.47
N LEU A 59 -0.58 -9.89 -7.71
CA LEU A 59 0.66 -9.25 -7.29
C LEU A 59 1.56 -8.89 -8.48
N VAL A 60 1.75 -9.83 -9.40
CA VAL A 60 2.55 -9.61 -10.62
C VAL A 60 1.95 -8.51 -11.49
N GLU A 61 0.62 -8.47 -11.64
CA GLU A 61 -0.09 -7.40 -12.35
C GLU A 61 0.19 -6.02 -11.73
N ALA A 62 0.12 -5.92 -10.40
CA ALA A 62 0.36 -4.67 -9.68
C ALA A 62 1.82 -4.19 -9.81
N ILE A 63 2.80 -5.10 -9.66
CA ILE A 63 4.23 -4.77 -9.83
C ILE A 63 4.50 -4.28 -11.25
N ARG A 64 3.99 -4.98 -12.27
CA ARG A 64 4.15 -4.56 -13.67
C ARG A 64 3.49 -3.21 -13.96
N ALA A 65 2.40 -2.87 -13.26
CA ALA A 65 1.75 -1.56 -13.39
C ALA A 65 2.62 -0.44 -12.80
N ILE A 66 3.40 -0.72 -11.76
CA ILE A 66 4.36 0.21 -11.16
C ILE A 66 5.55 0.44 -12.08
N GLU A 67 6.15 -0.61 -12.65
CA GLU A 67 7.34 -0.51 -13.51
C GLU A 67 7.12 0.32 -14.79
N ARG A 68 5.87 0.49 -15.22
CA ARG A 68 5.51 1.24 -16.44
C ARG A 68 5.26 2.74 -16.19
N ARG A 69 5.35 3.20 -14.94
CA ARG A 69 5.19 4.61 -14.55
C ARG A 69 6.54 5.30 -14.47
#